data_AF-A0A9W8F2K0-F1
#
_entry.id   AF-A0A9W8F2K0-F1
#
_cell.length_a   1.000
_cell.length_b   1.000
_cell.length_c   1.000
_cell.angle_alpha   90.00
_cell.angle_beta   90.00
_cell.angle_gamma   90.00
#
_symmetry.space_group_name_H-M   'P 1'
#
loop_
_entity.id
_entity.type
_entity.pdbx_description
1 polymer ?
#
loop_
_entity_poly.entity_id
_entity_poly.type
_entity_poly.pdbx_seq_one_letter_code
_entity_poly.pdbx_strand_id
1 'polypeptide(L)'
;TYISTVQAWVNMLLVSSSGPVKPAVGACATTVLSIDTTIETIQLGKAKVMIADGVDDFTEEMTVEFANMGATSNSVEELARGCTPSEMCRPCTSTRNGFMESHGAGIVTLMSASATIEFGAPIYGITAKSGTATDKQGQSVPAPGKGMLTSPRELSESNLLSHLLNFDYRRHQMQRQLSALEAWKQEELVDLAGQASGSIEAVDISMLRCAGEVEKSYRRQHCSLQDVWSNDFWKNDPEILPLCDSLAV
;
A
#
# COMPACT_ATOMS: atom_id res chain seq x y z
N THR A 1 27.57 8.53 2.62
CA THR A 1 26.58 8.57 3.72
C THR A 1 25.52 7.50 3.47
N TYR A 2 24.98 6.83 4.49
CA TYR A 2 23.96 5.78 4.31
C TYR A 2 22.55 6.37 4.32
N ILE A 3 21.74 6.04 3.30
CA ILE A 3 20.34 6.50 3.17
C ILE A 3 19.50 6.07 4.39
N SER A 4 19.76 4.88 4.93
CA SER A 4 19.04 4.31 6.08
C SER A 4 19.27 5.01 7.42
N THR A 5 20.23 5.95 7.49
CA THR A 5 20.54 6.64 8.75
C THR A 5 19.45 7.59 9.19
N VAL A 6 18.69 8.17 8.25
CA VAL A 6 17.57 9.06 8.58
C VAL A 6 16.52 8.31 9.40
N GLN A 7 16.11 7.12 8.95
CA GLN A 7 15.17 6.28 9.69
C GLN A 7 15.73 5.82 11.04
N ALA A 8 17.04 5.55 11.12
CA ALA A 8 17.69 5.19 12.37
C ALA A 8 17.64 6.34 13.40
N TRP A 9 17.91 7.57 12.99
CA TRP A 9 17.80 8.76 13.84
C TRP A 9 16.36 8.99 14.30
N VAL A 10 15.38 8.90 13.39
CA VAL A 10 13.96 9.01 13.75
C VAL A 10 13.56 7.96 14.78
N ASN A 11 14.00 6.71 14.60
CA ASN A 11 13.69 5.65 15.55
C ASN A 11 14.39 5.87 16.90
N MET A 12 15.67 6.25 16.91
CA MET A 12 16.42 6.43 18.14
C MET A 12 15.95 7.64 18.96
N LEU A 13 15.53 8.72 18.29
CA LEU A 13 15.20 9.98 18.95
C LEU A 13 13.70 10.15 19.26
N LEU A 14 12.81 9.55 18.47
CA LEU A 14 11.37 9.84 18.55
C LEU A 14 10.52 8.59 18.80
N VAL A 15 10.69 7.55 17.98
CA VAL A 15 9.71 6.45 17.90
C VAL A 15 10.03 5.30 18.86
N SER A 16 11.32 4.96 19.00
CA SER A 16 11.81 3.81 19.77
C SER A 16 11.08 2.49 19.45
N SER A 17 10.70 2.29 18.19
CA SER A 17 10.04 1.06 17.75
C SER A 17 11.05 -0.08 17.56
N SER A 18 10.59 -1.31 17.80
CA SER A 18 11.26 -2.54 17.38
C SER A 18 10.54 -3.20 16.20
N GLY A 19 9.90 -2.37 15.36
CA GLY A 19 9.15 -2.80 14.19
C GLY A 19 10.01 -2.93 12.92
N PRO A 20 9.39 -3.28 11.78
CA PRO A 20 10.09 -3.38 10.50
C PRO A 20 10.68 -2.03 10.04
N VAL A 21 11.89 -2.06 9.49
CA VAL A 21 12.54 -0.92 8.84
C VAL A 21 12.94 -1.34 7.43
N LYS A 22 12.41 -0.66 6.40
CA LYS A 22 12.64 -0.98 4.99
C LYS A 22 12.97 0.28 4.19
N PRO A 23 14.23 0.75 4.21
CA PRO A 23 14.65 1.90 3.42
C PRO A 23 14.53 1.57 1.93
N ALA A 24 13.84 2.42 1.20
CA ALA A 24 13.63 2.28 -0.25
C ALA A 24 14.58 3.21 -1.02
N VAL A 25 14.99 2.79 -2.22
CA VAL A 25 15.78 3.62 -3.14
C VAL A 25 15.18 3.46 -4.54
N GLY A 26 14.57 4.53 -5.04
CA GLY A 26 13.90 4.57 -6.34
C GLY A 26 14.15 5.87 -7.10
N ALA A 27 15.26 6.57 -6.82
CA ALA A 27 15.58 7.90 -7.33
C ALA A 27 14.37 8.86 -7.15
N CYS A 28 13.95 9.55 -8.22
CA CYS A 28 12.83 10.49 -8.19
C CYS A 28 11.48 9.87 -7.74
N ALA A 29 11.33 8.54 -7.76
CA ALA A 29 10.11 7.83 -7.36
C ALA A 29 10.22 7.16 -5.97
N THR A 30 11.28 7.44 -5.20
CA THR A 30 11.54 6.79 -3.90
C THR A 30 10.36 6.90 -2.94
N THR A 31 9.69 8.06 -2.86
CA THR A 31 8.54 8.25 -1.97
C THR A 31 7.38 7.32 -2.31
N VAL A 32 7.08 7.10 -3.59
CA VAL A 32 6.01 6.17 -4.00
C VAL A 32 6.39 4.73 -3.68
N LEU A 33 7.66 4.35 -3.90
CA LEU A 33 8.17 3.02 -3.53
C LEU A 33 8.13 2.80 -2.00
N SER A 34 8.41 3.84 -1.22
CA SER A 34 8.33 3.84 0.24
C SER A 34 6.90 3.63 0.73
N ILE A 35 5.93 4.30 0.10
CA ILE A 35 4.49 4.12 0.35
C ILE A 35 4.05 2.70 -0.02
N ASP A 36 4.44 2.20 -1.19
CA ASP A 36 4.11 0.85 -1.67
C ASP A 36 4.62 -0.23 -0.70
N THR A 37 5.90 -0.14 -0.33
CA THR A 37 6.53 -1.04 0.64
C THR A 37 5.83 -0.98 2.01
N THR A 38 5.37 0.20 2.41
CA THR A 38 4.65 0.40 3.66
C THR A 38 3.29 -0.29 3.63
N ILE A 39 2.53 -0.12 2.55
CA ILE A 39 1.22 -0.76 2.36
C ILE A 39 1.36 -2.27 2.39
N GLU A 40 2.30 -2.83 1.64
CA GLU A 40 2.57 -4.27 1.64
C GLU A 40 2.96 -4.78 3.04
N THR A 41 3.75 -4.00 3.79
CA THR A 41 4.17 -4.39 5.15
C THR A 41 2.99 -4.42 6.11
N ILE A 42 2.04 -3.49 5.97
CA ILE A 42 0.82 -3.44 6.77
C ILE A 42 -0.14 -4.57 6.37
N GLN A 43 -0.35 -4.78 5.06
CA GLN A 43 -1.21 -5.86 4.53
C GLN A 43 -0.71 -7.25 4.94
N LEU A 44 0.61 -7.47 4.97
CA LEU A 44 1.22 -8.71 5.46
C LEU A 44 1.12 -8.89 6.98
N GLY A 45 0.55 -7.93 7.71
CA GLY A 45 0.41 -7.97 9.17
C GLY A 45 1.72 -7.81 9.94
N LYS A 46 2.82 -7.39 9.28
CA LYS A 46 4.13 -7.17 9.92
C LYS A 46 4.17 -5.87 10.72
N ALA A 47 3.32 -4.91 10.38
CA ALA A 47 3.13 -3.67 11.10
C ALA A 47 1.65 -3.26 11.07
N LYS A 48 1.19 -2.53 12.10
CA LYS A 48 -0.14 -1.88 12.07
C LYS A 48 -0.05 -0.38 11.77
N VAL A 49 1.13 0.19 12.01
CA VAL A 49 1.47 1.60 11.85
C VAL A 49 2.88 1.62 11.28
N MET A 50 3.11 2.37 10.21
CA MET A 50 4.42 2.51 9.62
C MET A 50 4.55 3.88 8.95
N ILE A 51 5.75 4.44 9.06
CA ILE A 51 6.10 5.74 8.49
C ILE A 51 6.67 5.49 7.09
N ALA A 52 6.10 6.16 6.09
CA ALA A 52 6.67 6.24 4.75
C ALA A 52 7.27 7.64 4.56
N ASP A 53 8.49 7.70 4.05
CA ASP A 53 9.24 8.94 3.86
C ASP A 53 9.82 9.07 2.44
N GLY A 54 10.26 10.28 2.14
CA GLY A 54 11.20 10.60 1.07
C GLY A 54 11.97 11.86 1.44
N VAL A 55 13.28 11.84 1.28
CA VAL A 55 14.17 12.95 1.60
C VAL A 55 15.31 12.98 0.60
N ASP A 56 15.60 14.16 0.06
CA ASP A 56 16.75 14.41 -0.79
C ASP A 56 17.28 15.82 -0.51
N ASP A 57 18.59 15.98 -0.68
CA ASP A 57 19.31 17.23 -0.45
C ASP A 57 19.92 17.75 -1.74
N PHE A 58 20.26 19.03 -1.76
CA PHE A 58 20.82 19.73 -2.92
C PHE A 58 22.30 20.04 -2.67
N THR A 59 23.18 19.44 -3.47
CA THR A 59 24.64 19.62 -3.34
C THR A 59 25.26 20.03 -4.67
N GLU A 60 26.38 20.76 -4.61
CA GLU A 60 27.09 21.24 -5.80
C GLU A 60 27.43 20.10 -6.78
N GLU A 61 27.96 18.99 -6.26
CA GLU A 61 28.30 17.81 -7.05
C GLU A 61 27.08 17.26 -7.81
N MET A 62 25.94 17.14 -7.12
CA MET A 62 24.71 16.61 -7.70
C MET A 62 24.17 17.54 -8.80
N THR A 63 24.17 18.84 -8.58
CA THR A 63 23.70 19.83 -9.55
C THR A 63 24.54 19.84 -10.82
N VAL A 64 25.87 19.74 -10.69
CA VAL A 64 26.78 19.67 -11.84
C VAL A 64 26.54 18.39 -12.63
N GLU A 65 26.38 17.25 -11.97
CA GLU A 65 26.12 15.98 -12.65
C GLU A 65 24.76 15.96 -13.36
N PHE A 66 23.69 16.51 -12.75
CA PHE A 66 22.41 16.66 -13.42
C PHE A 66 22.47 17.60 -14.64
N ALA A 67 23.26 18.66 -14.57
CA ALA A 67 23.51 19.55 -15.70
C ALA A 67 24.29 18.85 -16.81
N ASN A 68 25.31 18.06 -16.46
CA ASN A 68 26.10 17.26 -17.41
C ASN A 68 25.24 16.20 -18.14
N MET A 69 24.22 15.66 -17.46
CA MET A 69 23.24 14.77 -18.06
C MET A 69 22.22 15.49 -18.97
N GLY A 70 22.24 16.83 -19.00
CA GLY A 70 21.26 17.64 -19.73
C GLY A 70 19.85 17.57 -19.13
N ALA A 71 19.73 17.28 -17.83
CA ALA A 71 18.46 17.05 -17.18
C ALA A 71 17.85 18.31 -16.56
N THR A 72 18.69 19.19 -15.98
CA THR A 72 18.27 20.45 -15.35
C THR A 72 18.16 21.59 -16.35
N SER A 73 17.34 22.59 -16.04
CA SER A 73 17.22 23.79 -16.85
C SER A 73 18.44 24.70 -16.73
N ASN A 74 18.97 25.17 -17.85
CA ASN A 74 20.08 26.13 -17.86
C ASN A 74 19.59 27.55 -17.56
N SER A 75 19.86 28.03 -16.34
CA SER A 75 19.40 29.34 -15.86
C SER A 75 19.87 30.52 -16.73
N VAL A 76 21.05 30.45 -17.37
CA VAL A 76 21.55 31.54 -18.23
C VAL A 76 20.73 31.65 -19.51
N GLU A 77 20.39 30.50 -20.11
CA GLU A 77 19.53 30.46 -21.31
C GLU A 77 18.11 30.91 -20.99
N GLU A 78 17.58 30.49 -19.84
CA GLU A 78 16.25 30.86 -19.38
C GLU A 78 16.12 32.37 -19.14
N LEU A 79 17.10 32.98 -18.49
CA LEU A 79 17.15 34.43 -18.29
C LEU A 79 17.28 35.18 -19.62
N ALA A 80 18.09 34.69 -20.56
CA ALA A 80 18.22 35.29 -21.89
C ALA A 80 16.92 35.24 -22.70
N ARG A 81 16.04 34.28 -22.41
CA ARG A 81 14.69 34.17 -22.99
C ARG A 81 13.64 35.00 -22.24
N GLY A 82 14.05 35.72 -21.20
CA GLY A 82 13.18 36.57 -20.38
C GLY A 82 12.36 35.80 -19.34
N CYS A 83 12.69 34.53 -19.07
CA CYS A 83 12.01 33.76 -18.03
C CYS A 83 12.53 34.13 -16.64
N THR A 84 11.62 34.50 -15.74
CA THR A 84 11.97 34.74 -14.34
C THR A 84 12.20 33.41 -13.60
N PRO A 85 12.96 33.38 -12.49
CA PRO A 85 13.17 32.14 -11.72
C PRO A 85 11.87 31.40 -11.33
N SER A 86 10.80 32.14 -11.03
CA SER A 86 9.47 31.58 -10.74
C SER A 86 8.81 30.85 -11.91
N GLU A 87 9.23 31.12 -13.15
CA GLU A 87 8.65 30.57 -14.38
C GLU A 87 9.55 29.51 -15.04
N MET A 88 10.73 29.24 -14.46
CA MET A 88 11.68 28.25 -14.99
C MET A 88 11.15 26.82 -14.84
N CYS A 89 10.43 26.51 -13.76
CA CYS A 89 9.71 25.25 -13.62
C CYS A 89 8.31 25.36 -14.24
N ARG A 90 8.14 24.85 -15.47
CA ARG A 90 6.90 24.96 -16.24
C ARG A 90 6.52 23.63 -16.94
N PRO A 91 6.03 22.63 -16.19
CA PRO A 91 5.62 21.34 -16.73
C PRO A 91 4.59 21.47 -17.86
N CYS A 92 4.60 20.52 -18.79
CA CYS A 92 3.63 20.42 -19.90
C CYS A 92 3.57 21.61 -20.89
N THR A 93 4.46 22.59 -20.76
CA THR A 93 4.55 23.72 -21.71
C THR A 93 5.39 23.38 -22.95
N SER A 94 5.16 24.12 -24.03
CA SER A 94 5.94 24.01 -25.28
C SER A 94 7.40 24.42 -25.10
N THR A 95 7.67 25.36 -24.19
CA THR A 95 9.00 25.90 -23.91
C THR A 95 9.69 25.25 -22.71
N ARG A 96 9.18 24.13 -22.16
CA ARG A 96 9.85 23.42 -21.05
C ARG A 96 11.27 23.00 -21.47
N ASN A 97 12.24 23.18 -20.59
CA ASN A 97 13.66 23.03 -20.94
C ASN A 97 14.49 22.41 -19.79
N GLY A 98 14.03 21.28 -19.27
CA GLY A 98 14.63 20.62 -18.08
C GLY A 98 13.82 20.85 -16.80
N PHE A 99 14.17 20.11 -15.75
CA PHE A 99 13.55 20.30 -14.43
C PHE A 99 14.35 21.29 -13.57
N MET A 100 13.71 21.83 -12.54
CA MET A 100 14.36 22.65 -11.52
C MET A 100 14.60 21.80 -10.28
N GLU A 101 15.86 21.65 -9.87
CA GLU A 101 16.24 20.86 -8.71
C GLU A 101 15.82 21.55 -7.40
N SER A 102 15.50 20.77 -6.38
CA SER A 102 15.05 21.25 -5.07
C SER A 102 15.45 20.26 -3.98
N HIS A 103 15.53 20.72 -2.74
CA HIS A 103 15.78 19.87 -1.57
C HIS A 103 14.54 19.82 -0.66
N GLY A 104 14.44 18.76 0.16
CA GLY A 104 13.40 18.68 1.17
C GLY A 104 13.16 17.28 1.70
N ALA A 105 12.18 17.17 2.60
CA ALA A 105 11.69 15.91 3.12
C ALA A 105 10.17 15.91 3.16
N GLY A 106 9.56 14.76 2.89
CA GLY A 106 8.14 14.50 3.02
C GLY A 106 7.93 13.19 3.77
N ILE A 107 6.99 13.19 4.71
CA ILE A 107 6.71 12.04 5.57
C ILE A 107 5.20 11.86 5.68
N VAL A 108 4.73 10.63 5.57
CA VAL A 108 3.34 10.23 5.80
C VAL A 108 3.28 9.01 6.73
N THR A 109 2.29 8.99 7.62
CA THR A 109 2.05 7.84 8.50
C THR A 109 0.88 7.04 7.95
N LEU A 110 1.11 5.76 7.67
CA LEU A 110 0.08 4.84 7.21
C LEU A 110 -0.25 3.84 8.31
N MET A 111 -1.53 3.51 8.43
CA MET A 111 -2.07 2.68 9.51
C MET A 111 -3.12 1.74 8.94
N SER A 112 -3.27 0.56 9.54
CA SER A 112 -4.42 -0.29 9.24
C SER A 112 -5.70 0.41 9.71
N ALA A 113 -6.79 0.34 8.93
CA ALA A 113 -8.04 1.02 9.24
C ALA A 113 -8.56 0.67 10.65
N SER A 114 -8.45 -0.60 11.04
CA SER A 114 -8.79 -1.08 12.38
C SER A 114 -7.98 -0.39 13.49
N ALA A 115 -6.67 -0.21 13.29
CA ALA A 115 -5.81 0.47 14.25
C ALA A 115 -6.13 1.97 14.31
N THR A 116 -6.36 2.61 13.17
CA THR A 116 -6.74 4.03 13.12
C THR A 116 -8.02 4.31 13.90
N ILE A 117 -9.03 3.45 13.75
CA ILE A 117 -10.30 3.55 14.50
C ILE A 117 -10.07 3.31 16.00
N GLU A 118 -9.28 2.30 16.35
CA GLU A 118 -8.93 1.98 17.75
C GLU A 118 -8.21 3.15 18.44
N PHE A 119 -7.29 3.81 17.74
CA PHE A 119 -6.53 4.95 18.26
C PHE A 119 -7.28 6.27 18.19
N GLY A 120 -8.35 6.37 17.40
CA GLY A 120 -9.07 7.63 17.17
C GLY A 120 -8.25 8.68 16.42
N ALA A 121 -7.32 8.25 15.57
CA ALA A 121 -6.47 9.16 14.80
C ALA A 121 -7.22 9.79 13.61
N PRO A 122 -6.88 11.03 13.19
CA PRO A 122 -7.52 11.68 12.05
C PRO A 122 -7.22 10.94 10.75
N ILE A 123 -8.25 10.77 9.90
CA ILE A 123 -8.14 10.12 8.60
C ILE A 123 -8.16 11.19 7.51
N TYR A 124 -7.02 11.38 6.84
CA TYR A 124 -6.88 12.34 5.74
C TYR A 124 -7.24 11.76 4.38
N GLY A 125 -7.15 10.44 4.24
CA GLY A 125 -7.42 9.73 3.00
C GLY A 125 -7.26 8.23 3.16
N ILE A 126 -7.76 7.49 2.18
CA ILE A 126 -7.62 6.04 2.08
C ILE A 126 -6.72 5.75 0.89
N THR A 127 -5.64 5.02 1.11
CA THR A 127 -4.78 4.58 0.01
C THR A 127 -5.43 3.39 -0.67
N ALA A 128 -6.13 3.63 -1.77
CA ALA A 128 -6.84 2.60 -2.50
C ALA A 128 -5.89 1.65 -3.23
N LYS A 129 -4.78 2.17 -3.76
CA LYS A 129 -3.79 1.38 -4.48
C LYS A 129 -2.41 2.01 -4.49
N SER A 130 -1.40 1.16 -4.48
CA SER A 130 -0.01 1.47 -4.83
C SER A 130 0.51 0.45 -5.83
N GLY A 131 1.62 0.79 -6.48
CA GLY A 131 2.31 -0.14 -7.35
C GLY A 131 3.51 0.50 -8.02
N THR A 132 4.44 -0.35 -8.42
CA THR A 132 5.66 0.03 -9.12
C THR A 132 5.85 -0.87 -10.33
N ALA A 133 6.50 -0.36 -11.38
CA ALA A 133 6.89 -1.17 -12.52
C ALA A 133 8.20 -0.68 -13.13
N THR A 134 8.95 -1.63 -13.65
CA THR A 134 10.03 -1.38 -14.58
C THR A 134 9.49 -1.32 -16.00
N ASP A 135 10.32 -0.87 -16.93
CA ASP A 135 9.96 -0.69 -18.32
C ASP A 135 10.35 -1.90 -19.18
N LYS A 136 11.42 -1.75 -19.96
CA LYS A 136 11.88 -2.73 -20.94
C LYS A 136 13.38 -2.60 -21.13
N GLN A 137 13.96 -3.50 -21.92
CA GLN A 137 15.36 -3.41 -22.32
C GLN A 137 15.67 -2.04 -22.96
N GLY A 138 16.72 -1.39 -22.49
CA GLY A 138 17.15 -0.08 -22.96
C GLY A 138 18.62 0.17 -22.68
N GLN A 139 19.17 1.20 -23.33
CA GLN A 139 20.57 1.65 -23.14
C GLN A 139 20.65 2.99 -22.41
N SER A 140 19.51 3.66 -22.19
CA SER A 140 19.43 4.94 -21.49
C SER A 140 18.68 4.73 -20.17
N VAL A 141 19.42 4.78 -19.06
CA VAL A 141 18.88 4.70 -17.70
C VAL A 141 17.91 5.85 -17.35
N PRO A 142 18.18 7.13 -17.72
CA PRO A 142 17.29 8.24 -17.35
C PRO A 142 16.04 8.34 -18.24
N ALA A 143 15.91 7.50 -19.28
CA ALA A 143 14.76 7.56 -20.17
C ALA A 143 13.49 7.07 -19.44
N PRO A 144 12.43 7.90 -19.32
CA PRO A 144 11.18 7.46 -18.74
C PRO A 144 10.47 6.49 -19.69
N GLY A 145 9.88 5.42 -19.16
CA GLY A 145 9.05 4.52 -19.94
C GLY A 145 7.57 4.55 -19.58
N LYS A 146 6.91 3.42 -19.85
CA LYS A 146 5.46 3.25 -19.82
C LYS A 146 5.04 1.97 -19.10
N GLY A 147 5.94 1.37 -18.33
CA GLY A 147 5.73 0.11 -17.60
C GLY A 147 4.53 0.18 -16.68
N MET A 148 4.25 1.35 -16.10
CA MET A 148 3.07 1.56 -15.25
C MET A 148 1.74 1.40 -15.99
N LEU A 149 1.70 1.53 -17.32
CA LEU A 149 0.52 1.23 -18.14
C LEU A 149 0.18 -0.27 -18.20
N THR A 150 1.00 -1.16 -17.62
CA THR A 150 0.64 -2.57 -17.45
C THR A 150 -0.36 -2.80 -16.31
N SER A 151 -0.46 -1.88 -15.35
CA SER A 151 -1.41 -1.98 -14.24
C SER A 151 -2.90 -1.92 -14.66
N PRO A 152 -3.28 -1.26 -15.79
CA PRO A 152 -4.63 -1.31 -16.34
C PRO A 152 -4.76 -2.13 -17.64
N ARG A 153 -4.52 -3.46 -17.62
CA ARG A 153 -4.87 -4.31 -18.78
C ARG A 153 -6.23 -4.97 -18.57
N GLU A 154 -7.23 -4.50 -19.32
CA GLU A 154 -8.51 -5.18 -19.48
C GLU A 154 -8.33 -6.16 -20.63
N LEU A 155 -8.56 -7.45 -20.38
CA LEU A 155 -8.53 -8.48 -21.41
C LEU A 155 -9.90 -8.70 -22.05
N SER A 156 -10.89 -7.86 -21.76
CA SER A 156 -12.26 -8.11 -22.21
C SER A 156 -12.46 -7.70 -23.67
N GLU A 157 -12.53 -8.71 -24.55
CA GLU A 157 -13.15 -8.60 -25.88
C GLU A 157 -14.69 -8.62 -25.80
N SER A 158 -15.26 -8.81 -24.60
CA SER A 158 -16.68 -8.96 -24.38
C SER A 158 -17.29 -7.70 -23.72
N ASN A 159 -18.43 -7.25 -24.22
CA ASN A 159 -19.16 -6.11 -23.62
C ASN A 159 -19.91 -6.47 -22.32
N LEU A 160 -19.61 -7.63 -21.71
CA LEU A 160 -20.25 -8.09 -20.50
C LEU A 160 -19.36 -7.75 -19.30
N LEU A 161 -19.89 -6.94 -18.38
CA LEU A 161 -19.21 -6.64 -17.13
C LEU A 161 -19.26 -7.87 -16.20
N SER A 162 -18.13 -8.19 -15.57
CA SER A 162 -18.05 -9.25 -14.57
C SER A 162 -19.08 -9.01 -13.44
N HIS A 163 -19.83 -10.04 -13.06
CA HIS A 163 -20.79 -9.98 -11.96
C HIS A 163 -20.13 -9.63 -10.62
N LEU A 164 -18.82 -9.85 -10.49
CA LEU A 164 -18.06 -9.49 -9.29
C LEU A 164 -17.97 -7.97 -9.09
N LEU A 165 -18.12 -7.15 -10.14
CA LEU A 165 -18.23 -5.69 -9.97
C LEU A 165 -19.52 -5.26 -9.28
N ASN A 166 -20.55 -6.11 -9.25
CA ASN A 166 -21.79 -5.81 -8.55
C ASN A 166 -21.62 -5.99 -7.03
N PHE A 167 -21.69 -4.88 -6.31
CA PHE A 167 -21.56 -4.83 -4.85
C PHE A 167 -22.61 -5.69 -4.14
N ASP A 168 -23.88 -5.63 -4.57
CA ASP A 168 -24.96 -6.39 -3.94
C ASP A 168 -24.77 -7.89 -4.14
N TYR A 169 -24.28 -8.31 -5.31
CA TYR A 169 -23.92 -9.69 -5.56
C TYR A 169 -22.82 -10.17 -4.60
N ARG A 170 -21.70 -9.44 -4.48
CA ARG A 170 -20.60 -9.79 -3.57
C ARG A 170 -21.08 -9.85 -2.11
N ARG A 171 -21.85 -8.85 -1.69
CA ARG A 171 -22.43 -8.79 -0.34
C ARG A 171 -23.31 -10.00 -0.05
N HIS A 172 -24.17 -10.38 -0.99
CA HIS A 172 -25.07 -11.53 -0.83
C HIS A 172 -24.29 -12.85 -0.72
N GLN A 173 -23.28 -13.06 -1.59
CA GLN A 173 -22.43 -14.27 -1.51
C GLN A 173 -21.65 -14.34 -0.20
N MET A 174 -21.08 -13.22 0.25
CA MET A 174 -20.39 -13.12 1.52
C MET A 174 -21.32 -13.46 2.69
N GLN A 175 -22.52 -12.88 2.74
CA GLN A 175 -23.51 -13.15 3.81
C GLN A 175 -23.90 -14.62 3.87
N ARG A 176 -24.08 -15.27 2.71
CA ARG A 176 -24.38 -16.70 2.66
C ARG A 176 -23.26 -17.53 3.27
N GLN A 177 -22.00 -17.25 2.93
CA GLN A 177 -20.86 -17.97 3.49
C GLN A 177 -20.65 -17.68 4.98
N LEU A 178 -20.90 -16.44 5.41
CA LEU A 178 -20.86 -16.07 6.83
C LEU A 178 -21.90 -16.83 7.65
N SER A 179 -23.12 -16.99 7.13
CA SER A 179 -24.17 -17.77 7.84
C SER A 179 -23.78 -19.24 8.03
N ALA A 180 -23.10 -19.84 7.04
CA ALA A 180 -22.58 -21.20 7.15
C ALA A 180 -21.43 -21.28 8.17
N LEU A 181 -20.56 -20.27 8.22
CA LEU A 181 -19.47 -20.19 9.19
C LEU A 181 -19.99 -20.01 10.63
N GLU A 182 -21.07 -19.26 10.81
CA GLU A 182 -21.76 -19.11 12.10
C GLU A 182 -22.39 -20.42 12.57
N ALA A 183 -23.02 -21.17 11.66
CA ALA A 183 -23.54 -22.49 11.96
C ALA A 183 -22.42 -23.45 12.39
N TRP A 184 -21.31 -23.50 11.64
CA TRP A 184 -20.12 -24.29 12.01
C TRP A 184 -19.61 -23.94 13.42
N LYS A 185 -19.50 -22.65 13.75
CA LYS A 185 -19.08 -22.21 15.08
C LYS A 185 -20.02 -22.73 16.17
N GLN A 186 -21.33 -22.67 15.96
CA GLN A 186 -22.32 -23.14 16.92
C GLN A 186 -22.23 -24.66 17.12
N GLU A 187 -22.08 -25.42 16.03
CA GLU A 187 -21.91 -26.88 16.06
C GLU A 187 -20.66 -27.27 16.87
N GLU A 188 -19.50 -26.66 16.60
CA GLU A 188 -18.26 -26.93 17.35
C GLU A 188 -18.39 -26.62 18.85
N LEU A 189 -19.06 -25.52 19.21
CA LEU A 189 -19.28 -25.18 20.62
C LEU A 189 -20.22 -26.18 21.31
N VAL A 190 -21.23 -26.71 20.61
CA VAL A 190 -22.13 -27.74 21.12
C VAL A 190 -21.39 -29.06 21.29
N ASP A 191 -20.55 -29.46 20.33
CA ASP A 191 -19.76 -30.69 20.40
C ASP A 191 -18.75 -30.64 21.55
N LEU A 192 -18.09 -29.49 21.75
CA LEU A 192 -17.24 -29.26 22.92
C LEU A 192 -18.02 -29.40 24.22
N ALA A 193 -19.21 -28.79 24.33
CA ALA A 193 -20.05 -28.88 25.52
C ALA A 193 -20.50 -30.33 25.81
N GLY A 194 -20.76 -31.13 24.76
CA GLY A 194 -21.10 -32.55 24.87
C GLY A 194 -19.95 -33.42 25.42
N GLN A 195 -18.69 -33.06 25.12
CA GLN A 195 -17.50 -33.79 25.62
C GLN A 195 -17.19 -33.48 27.09
N ALA A 196 -17.68 -32.37 27.63
CA ALA A 196 -17.41 -31.91 28.99
C ALA A 196 -18.18 -32.66 30.09
N SER A 197 -19.11 -33.56 29.74
CA SER A 197 -19.91 -34.32 30.73
C SER A 197 -19.12 -35.39 31.51
N GLY A 198 -17.80 -35.49 31.35
CA GLY A 198 -16.92 -36.42 32.05
C GLY A 198 -15.73 -35.75 32.76
N SER A 199 -15.84 -35.57 34.08
CA SER A 199 -14.81 -35.08 35.05
C SER A 199 -14.72 -33.54 35.22
N ILE A 200 -14.65 -33.06 36.46
CA ILE A 200 -15.13 -31.69 36.82
C ILE A 200 -14.01 -30.64 37.03
N GLU A 201 -12.76 -31.00 37.36
CA GLU A 201 -11.79 -29.97 37.83
C GLU A 201 -10.66 -29.60 36.84
N ALA A 202 -10.13 -30.55 36.04
CA ALA A 202 -9.11 -30.25 35.01
C ALA A 202 -9.72 -29.85 33.65
N VAL A 203 -11.03 -30.05 33.50
CA VAL A 203 -11.77 -29.87 32.25
C VAL A 203 -12.07 -28.40 31.96
N ASP A 204 -12.21 -27.55 32.98
CA ASP A 204 -12.65 -26.16 32.81
C ASP A 204 -11.63 -25.28 32.07
N ILE A 205 -10.34 -25.32 32.45
CA ILE A 205 -9.28 -24.55 31.77
C ILE A 205 -9.02 -25.06 30.35
N SER A 206 -9.04 -26.38 30.15
CA SER A 206 -8.86 -26.99 28.82
C SER A 206 -10.02 -26.63 27.88
N MET A 207 -11.25 -26.66 28.39
CA MET A 207 -12.46 -26.28 27.65
C MET A 207 -12.48 -24.80 27.29
N LEU A 208 -12.15 -23.92 28.24
CA LEU A 208 -12.00 -22.48 27.99
C LEU A 208 -10.96 -22.21 26.90
N ARG A 209 -9.85 -22.96 26.90
CA ARG A 209 -8.83 -22.87 25.86
C ARG A 209 -9.37 -23.32 24.50
N CYS A 210 -10.01 -24.49 24.41
CA CYS A 210 -10.58 -25.00 23.16
C CYS A 210 -11.65 -24.05 22.60
N ALA A 211 -12.57 -23.56 23.44
CA ALA A 211 -13.56 -22.56 23.04
C ALA A 211 -12.90 -21.27 22.53
N GLY A 212 -11.82 -20.82 23.17
CA GLY A 212 -11.01 -19.70 22.70
C GLY A 212 -10.31 -19.95 21.37
N GLU A 213 -9.92 -21.19 21.07
CA GLU A 213 -9.33 -21.59 19.78
C GLU A 213 -10.38 -21.62 18.65
N VAL A 214 -11.61 -22.08 18.94
CA VAL A 214 -12.75 -22.00 18.01
C VAL A 214 -13.07 -20.53 17.69
N GLU A 215 -13.15 -19.68 18.70
CA GLU A 215 -13.43 -18.24 18.52
C GLU A 215 -12.33 -17.55 17.68
N LYS A 216 -11.05 -17.86 17.93
CA LYS A 216 -9.94 -17.36 17.11
C LYS A 216 -10.02 -17.84 15.66
N SER A 217 -10.37 -19.11 15.46
CA SER A 217 -10.51 -19.71 14.13
C SER A 217 -11.68 -19.11 13.36
N TYR A 218 -12.80 -18.89 14.03
CA TYR A 218 -13.96 -18.16 13.48
C TYR A 218 -13.57 -16.76 13.02
N ARG A 219 -12.89 -15.97 13.87
CA ARG A 219 -12.45 -14.62 13.49
C ARG A 219 -11.49 -14.61 12.28
N ARG A 220 -10.55 -15.56 12.23
CA ARG A 220 -9.63 -15.69 11.08
C ARG A 220 -10.38 -15.98 9.79
N GLN A 221 -11.31 -16.93 9.82
CA GLN A 221 -12.13 -17.28 8.66
C GLN A 221 -13.05 -16.13 8.26
N HIS A 222 -13.66 -15.44 9.23
CA HIS A 222 -14.51 -14.28 8.99
C HIS A 222 -13.75 -13.14 8.29
N CYS A 223 -12.57 -12.75 8.79
CA CYS A 223 -11.73 -11.73 8.14
C CYS A 223 -11.29 -12.19 6.74
N SER A 224 -10.90 -13.45 6.57
CA SER A 224 -10.53 -14.01 5.27
C SER A 224 -11.68 -13.92 4.25
N LEU A 225 -12.92 -14.22 4.68
CA LEU A 225 -14.10 -14.07 3.82
C LEU A 225 -14.36 -12.62 3.44
N GLN A 226 -14.20 -11.69 4.37
CA GLN A 226 -14.30 -10.26 4.07
C GLN A 226 -13.23 -9.83 3.07
N ASP A 227 -11.99 -10.29 3.22
CA ASP A 227 -10.91 -9.99 2.28
C ASP A 227 -11.25 -10.52 0.88
N VAL A 228 -11.65 -11.79 0.76
CA VAL A 228 -11.99 -12.41 -0.53
C VAL A 228 -13.09 -11.66 -1.26
N TRP A 229 -14.18 -11.26 -0.58
CA TRP A 229 -15.33 -10.65 -1.24
C TRP A 229 -15.30 -9.12 -1.29
N SER A 230 -14.54 -8.47 -0.42
CA SER A 230 -14.49 -7.00 -0.36
C SER A 230 -13.22 -6.44 -0.96
N ASN A 231 -12.05 -6.99 -0.60
CA ASN A 231 -10.74 -6.38 -0.88
C ASN A 231 -10.01 -7.05 -2.05
N ASP A 232 -10.17 -8.37 -2.19
CA ASP A 232 -9.37 -9.23 -3.07
C ASP A 232 -10.19 -9.86 -4.19
N PHE A 233 -11.46 -9.49 -4.36
CA PHE A 233 -12.39 -10.12 -5.30
C PHE A 233 -11.94 -10.04 -6.77
N TRP A 234 -11.11 -9.04 -7.10
CA TRP A 234 -10.53 -8.80 -8.42
C TRP A 234 -9.24 -9.62 -8.65
N LYS A 235 -8.60 -10.13 -7.59
CA LYS A 235 -7.36 -10.89 -7.75
C LYS A 235 -7.64 -12.17 -8.55
N ASN A 236 -6.83 -12.39 -9.58
CA ASN A 236 -6.97 -13.49 -10.54
C ASN A 236 -8.17 -13.39 -11.50
N ASP A 237 -8.89 -12.26 -11.53
CA ASP A 237 -9.87 -11.98 -12.58
C ASP A 237 -9.24 -11.06 -13.65
N PRO A 238 -8.94 -11.57 -14.87
CA PRO A 238 -8.36 -10.76 -15.94
C PRO A 238 -9.34 -9.75 -16.55
N GLU A 239 -10.64 -9.86 -16.28
CA GLU A 239 -11.67 -8.92 -16.75
C GLU A 239 -11.74 -7.67 -15.87
N ILE A 240 -11.29 -7.75 -14.62
CA ILE A 240 -11.35 -6.63 -13.67
C ILE A 240 -10.02 -5.90 -13.64
N LEU A 241 -10.04 -4.67 -14.15
CA LEU A 241 -8.91 -3.77 -14.11
C LEU A 241 -8.50 -3.46 -12.67
N PRO A 242 -7.22 -3.66 -12.31
CA PRO A 242 -6.72 -3.33 -10.99
C PRO A 242 -6.84 -1.85 -10.58
N LEU A 243 -7.12 -0.93 -11.50
CA LEU A 243 -7.38 0.50 -11.18
C LEU A 243 -8.89 0.77 -11.00
N CYS A 244 -9.74 0.16 -11.82
CA CYS A 244 -11.20 0.23 -11.64
C CYS A 244 -11.61 -0.42 -10.31
N ASP A 245 -10.93 -1.49 -9.91
CA ASP A 245 -11.11 -2.14 -8.61
C ASP A 245 -10.90 -1.17 -7.44
N SER A 246 -9.78 -0.43 -7.42
CA SER A 246 -9.46 0.48 -6.32
C SER A 246 -10.55 1.55 -6.06
N LEU A 247 -11.45 1.75 -7.02
CA LEU A 247 -12.60 2.66 -6.94
C LEU A 247 -13.94 1.91 -6.73
N ALA A 248 -13.98 0.60 -6.89
CA ALA A 248 -15.15 -0.26 -6.76
C ALA A 248 -15.23 -1.03 -5.41
N VAL A 249 -14.19 -0.94 -4.58
CA VAL A 249 -14.14 -1.45 -3.20
C VAL A 249 -15.07 -0.68 -2.28
#